data_AF-A0A699SKN6-F1
#
_entry.id   AF-A0A699SKN6-F1
#
_cell.length_a   1.000
_cell.length_b   1.000
_cell.length_c   1.000
_cell.angle_alpha   90.00
_cell.angle_beta   90.00
_cell.angle_gamma   90.00
#
_symmetry.space_group_name_H-M   'P 1'
#
loop_
_entity.id
_entity.type
_entity.pdbx_description
1 polymer ?
#
loop_
_entity_poly.entity_id
_entity_poly.type
_entity_poly.pdbx_seq_one_letter_code
_entity_poly.pdbx_strand_id
1 'polypeptide(L)' 'MRQRRWLELLSDYDCDIRYHPGKANVVADALSHKERDIPLRVRALVVTISLDLPKQILAA' A
#
# COMPACT_ATOMS: atom_id res chain seq x y z
N MET A 1 -1.82 22.08 10.30
CA MET A 1 -2.42 21.43 11.50
C MET A 1 -1.81 20.07 11.87
N ARG A 2 -1.54 19.15 10.93
CA ARG A 2 -0.99 17.80 11.28
C ARG A 2 0.35 17.85 12.04
N GLN A 3 1.30 18.67 11.58
CA GLN A 3 2.64 18.70 12.15
C GLN A 3 2.70 19.18 13.62
N ARG A 4 1.83 20.13 14.00
CA ARG A 4 1.72 20.60 15.40
C ARG A 4 1.19 19.51 16.33
N ARG A 5 0.17 18.76 15.90
CA ARG A 5 -0.36 17.61 16.64
C ARG A 5 0.68 16.50 16.82
N TRP A 6 1.55 16.30 15.82
CA TRP A 6 2.66 15.35 15.92
C TRP A 6 3.72 15.81 16.93
N LEU A 7 4.05 17.11 16.95
CA LEU A 7 5.00 17.67 17.91
C LEU A 7 4.53 17.52 19.36
N GLU A 8 3.23 17.78 19.62
CA GLU A 8 2.62 17.58 20.94
C GLU A 8 2.68 16.11 21.40
N LEU A 9 2.49 15.16 20.47
CA LEU A 9 2.63 13.73 20.78
C LEU A 9 4.09 13.33 21.02
N LEU A 10 5.02 13.86 20.22
CA LEU A 10 6.44 13.55 20.33
C LEU A 10 7.05 14.07 21.64
N SER A 11 6.55 15.18 22.19
CA SER A 11 7.05 15.71 23.47
C SER A 11 6.78 14.81 24.67
N ASP A 12 5.84 13.87 24.56
CA ASP A 12 5.54 12.90 25.61
C ASP A 12 6.58 11.75 25.66
N TYR A 13 7.44 11.65 24.64
CA TYR A 13 8.46 10.61 24.52
C TYR A 13 9.86 11.22 24.50
N ASP A 14 10.79 10.64 25.26
CA ASP A 14 12.21 11.00 25.18
C ASP A 14 12.85 10.37 23.94
N CYS A 15 12.59 10.94 22.77
CA CYS A 15 13.10 10.46 21.50
C CYS A 15 13.58 11.58 20.58
N ASP A 16 14.78 11.39 20.01
CA ASP A 16 15.36 12.29 19.02
C ASP A 16 14.93 11.90 17.60
N ILE A 17 14.44 12.87 16.81
CA ILE A 17 14.18 12.67 15.38
C ILE A 17 15.51 12.74 14.61
N ARG A 18 16.03 11.58 14.21
CA ARG A 18 17.25 11.48 13.40
C ARG A 18 16.96 10.85 12.05
N TYR A 19 17.26 11.57 10.97
CA TYR A 19 17.12 11.05 9.61
C TYR A 19 18.36 10.25 9.22
N HIS A 20 18.14 8.99 8.80
CA HIS A 20 19.20 8.09 8.38
C HIS A 20 18.93 7.61 6.94
N PRO A 21 19.55 8.24 5.93
CA PRO A 21 19.36 7.82 4.55
C PRO A 21 20.02 6.45 4.28
N GLY A 22 19.40 5.67 3.41
CA GLY A 22 19.98 4.42 2.89
C GLY A 22 19.69 3.19 3.76
N LYS A 23 20.73 2.43 4.12
CA LYS A 23 20.60 1.06 4.67
C LYS A 23 19.79 0.96 5.97
N ALA A 24 19.76 2.01 6.78
CA ALA A 24 18.98 2.03 8.02
C ALA A 24 17.46 2.01 7.76
N ASN A 25 17.02 2.43 6.56
CA ASN A 25 15.61 2.47 6.20
C ASN A 25 15.10 1.16 5.58
N VAL A 26 15.98 0.20 5.26
CA VAL A 26 15.62 -1.04 4.56
C VAL A 26 14.56 -1.84 5.32
N VAL A 27 14.69 -1.92 6.64
CA VAL A 27 13.73 -2.64 7.50
C VAL A 27 12.39 -1.90 7.53
N ALA A 28 12.41 -0.58 7.68
CA ALA A 28 11.20 0.24 7.71
C ALA A 28 10.47 0.21 6.37
N ASP A 29 11.19 0.29 5.25
CA ASP A 29 10.63 0.19 3.89
C ASP A 29 10.00 -1.19 3.67
N ALA A 30 10.70 -2.28 4.03
CA ALA A 30 10.17 -3.63 3.91
C ALA A 30 8.87 -3.84 4.71
N LEU A 31 8.78 -3.26 5.92
CA LEU A 31 7.58 -3.33 6.76
C LEU A 31 6.47 -2.36 6.34
N SER A 32 6.84 -1.24 5.71
CA SER A 32 5.92 -0.22 5.19
C SER A 32 5.21 -0.69 3.91
N HIS A 33 5.76 -1.66 3.21
CA HIS A 33 5.14 -2.23 2.02
C HIS A 33 3.90 -3.03 2.41
N LYS A 34 2.74 -2.35 2.49
CA LYS A 34 1.46 -3.03 2.34
C LYS A 34 1.43 -3.70 0.98
N GLU A 35 1.03 -4.96 0.94
CA GLU A 35 0.80 -5.74 -0.27
C GLU A 35 -0.19 -4.97 -1.17
N ARG A 36 0.35 -4.21 -2.12
CA ARG A 36 -0.41 -3.46 -3.14
C ARG A 36 -0.72 -4.34 -4.34
N ASP A 37 -0.36 -5.61 -4.27
CA ASP A 37 -0.87 -6.61 -5.17
C ASP A 37 -2.37 -6.73 -4.89
N ILE A 38 -3.17 -5.93 -5.60
CA ILE A 38 -4.44 -6.43 -6.11
C ILE A 38 -4.08 -7.82 -6.62
N PRO A 39 -4.56 -8.91 -6.00
CA PRO A 39 -4.02 -10.23 -6.27
C PRO A 39 -4.04 -10.39 -7.78
N LEU A 40 -2.93 -10.78 -8.40
CA LEU A 40 -2.87 -10.94 -9.86
C LEU A 40 -4.05 -11.78 -10.37
N ARG A 41 -4.57 -12.67 -9.51
CA ARG A 41 -5.84 -13.40 -9.65
C ARG A 41 -7.07 -12.53 -9.87
N VAL A 42 -7.26 -11.42 -9.14
CA VAL A 42 -8.38 -10.48 -9.32
C VAL A 42 -8.27 -9.78 -10.67
N ARG A 43 -7.07 -9.33 -11.07
CA ARG A 43 -6.88 -8.70 -12.39
C ARG A 43 -7.10 -9.72 -13.52
N ALA A 44 -6.59 -10.93 -13.37
CA ALA A 44 -6.81 -12.02 -14.32
C ALA A 44 -8.30 -12.39 -14.41
N LEU A 45 -9.00 -12.49 -13.26
CA LEU A 45 -10.42 -12.80 -13.21
C LEU A 45 -11.26 -11.71 -13.89
N VAL A 46 -10.94 -10.43 -13.64
CA VAL A 46 -11.60 -9.30 -14.32
C VAL A 46 -11.40 -9.39 -15.83
N VAL A 47 -10.18 -9.65 -16.31
CA VAL A 47 -9.91 -9.83 -17.75
C VAL A 47 -10.70 -11.01 -18.32
N THR A 48 -10.76 -12.15 -17.63
CA THR A 48 -11.53 -13.30 -18.11
C THR A 48 -13.02 -13.02 -18.15
N ILE A 49 -13.58 -12.37 -17.13
CA ILE A 49 -15.01 -12.03 -17.08
C ILE A 49 -15.36 -11.01 -18.17
N SER A 50 -14.54 -9.97 -18.36
CA SER A 50 -14.78 -8.94 -19.38
C SER A 50 -14.73 -9.47 -20.82
N LEU A 51 -13.95 -10.53 -21.08
CA LEU A 51 -13.83 -11.12 -22.42
C LEU A 51 -14.84 -12.23 -22.69
N ASP A 52 -15.25 -12.97 -21.66
CA ASP A 52 -16.10 -14.15 -21.80
C ASP A 52 -17.59 -13.83 -21.63
N LEU A 53 -17.93 -12.91 -20.72
CA LEU A 53 -19.33 -12.52 -20.47
C LEU A 53 -20.05 -11.98 -21.73
N PRO A 54 -19.44 -11.12 -22.57
CA PRO A 54 -20.10 -10.66 -23.81
C PRO A 54 -20.35 -11.79 -24.81
N LYS A 55 -19.45 -12.78 -24.84
CA LYS A 55 -19.58 -13.94 -25.74
C LYS A 55 -20.71 -14.85 -25.30
N GLN A 56 -20.87 -15.07 -23.99
CA GLN A 56 -21.99 -15.84 -23.44
C GLN A 56 -23.34 -15.13 -23.66
N ILE A 57 -23.38 -13.80 -23.55
CA ILE A 57 -24.60 -13.01 -23.83
C ILE A 57 -24.99 -13.09 -25.31
N LEU A 58 -24.02 -13.05 -26.22
CA LEU A 58 -24.26 -13.15 -27.67
C LEU A 58 -24.61 -14.56 -28.15
N ALA A 59 -24.32 -15.58 -27.35
CA ALA A 59 -24.60 -16.98 -27.66
C ALA A 59 -25.97 -17.47 -27.13
N ALA A 60 -26.72 -16.61 -26.43
CA ALA A 60 -28.08 -16.86 -25.95
C ALA A 60 -29.12 -16.28 -26.92
#